data_AF-A0A2D5LJI0-F1
#
_entry.id   AF-A0A2D5LJI0-F1
#
_cell.length_a   1.000
_cell.length_b   1.000
_cell.length_c   1.000
_cell.angle_alpha   90.00
_cell.angle_beta   90.00
_cell.angle_gamma   90.00
#
_symmetry.space_group_name_H-M   'P 1'
#
loop_
_entity.id
_entity.type
_entity.pdbx_description
1 polymer ?
#
loop_
_entity_poly.entity_id
_entity_poly.type
_entity_poly.pdbx_seq_one_letter_code
_entity_poly.pdbx_strand_id
1 'polypeptide(L)'
;MALYVNTNVSALNAQRQLSDVSSKLGTSFERLSSGFRINSAADDAAGLQITDRMTTQIQGLNQAVRNANDAISLTQTAEGALDE
;
A
#
# COMPACT_ATOMS: atom_id res chain seq x y z
N MET A 1 36.92 -19.52 27.64
CA MET A 1 35.78 -19.95 26.81
C MET A 1 35.60 -21.44 27.02
N ALA A 2 34.47 -21.86 27.60
CA ALA A 2 34.18 -23.27 27.77
C ALA A 2 33.74 -23.87 26.44
N LEU A 3 34.46 -24.90 25.97
CA LEU A 3 34.13 -25.63 24.74
C LEU A 3 33.03 -26.65 25.08
N TYR A 4 31.78 -26.32 24.75
CA TYR A 4 30.66 -27.25 24.91
C TYR A 4 30.59 -28.16 23.66
N VAL A 5 30.99 -29.43 23.81
CA VAL A 5 31.05 -30.41 22.70
C VAL A 5 29.66 -30.77 22.16
N ASN A 6 28.61 -30.67 22.99
CA ASN A 6 27.23 -31.03 22.60
C ASN A 6 26.41 -29.90 21.99
N THR A 7 26.84 -28.63 22.09
CA THR A 7 26.04 -27.49 21.61
C THR A 7 26.91 -26.53 20.80
N ASN A 8 26.72 -26.53 19.49
CA ASN A 8 27.42 -25.65 18.58
C ASN A 8 26.75 -24.27 18.53
N VAL A 9 27.19 -23.37 19.42
CA VAL A 9 26.66 -22.01 19.54
C VAL A 9 26.84 -21.21 18.23
N SER A 10 27.92 -21.44 17.48
CA SER A 10 28.18 -20.78 16.19
C SER A 10 27.15 -21.20 15.13
N ALA A 11 26.85 -22.50 15.05
CA ALA A 11 25.80 -23.01 14.15
C ALA A 11 24.41 -22.48 14.53
N LEU A 12 24.09 -22.43 15.83
CA LEU A 12 22.82 -21.85 16.31
C LEU A 12 22.70 -20.34 16.04
N ASN A 13 23.81 -19.61 16.06
CA ASN A 13 23.82 -18.20 15.66
C ASN A 13 23.61 -18.06 14.14
N ALA A 14 24.34 -18.84 13.34
CA ALA A 14 24.16 -18.87 11.89
C ALA A 14 22.71 -19.22 11.48
N GLN A 15 22.08 -20.18 12.15
CA GLN A 15 20.68 -20.53 11.92
C GLN A 15 19.71 -19.39 12.26
N ARG A 16 19.93 -18.69 13.39
CA ARG A 16 19.13 -17.51 13.76
C ARG A 16 19.29 -16.38 12.73
N GLN A 17 20.51 -16.12 12.29
CA GLN A 17 20.78 -15.11 11.26
C GLN A 17 20.15 -15.47 9.92
N LEU A 18 20.19 -16.76 9.53
CA LEU A 18 19.54 -17.25 8.33
C LEU A 18 18.02 -17.05 8.39
N SER A 19 17.39 -17.35 9.53
CA SER A 19 15.95 -17.13 9.72
C SER A 19 15.56 -15.66 9.60
N ASP A 20 16.34 -14.75 10.18
CA ASP A 20 16.13 -13.30 10.08
C ASP A 20 16.27 -12.80 8.63
N VAL A 21 17.31 -13.24 7.92
CA VAL A 21 17.53 -12.89 6.51
C VAL A 21 16.40 -13.46 5.63
N SER A 22 15.97 -14.69 5.88
CA SER A 22 14.87 -15.31 5.12
C SER A 22 13.55 -14.55 5.32
N SER A 23 13.26 -14.09 6.54
CA SER A 23 12.08 -13.26 6.80
C SER A 23 12.16 -11.91 6.08
N LYS A 24 13.30 -11.21 6.16
CA LYS A 24 13.53 -9.94 5.45
C LYS A 24 13.42 -10.08 3.93
N LEU A 25 13.92 -11.19 3.39
CA LEU A 25 13.79 -11.51 1.97
C LEU A 25 12.32 -11.71 1.60
N GLY A 26 11.55 -12.42 2.43
CA GLY A 26 10.10 -12.59 2.24
C GLY A 26 9.36 -11.26 2.14
N THR A 27 9.58 -10.35 3.09
CA THR A 27 8.97 -9.00 3.05
C THR A 27 9.41 -8.20 1.83
N SER A 28 10.67 -8.33 1.41
CA SER A 28 11.18 -7.65 0.21
C SER A 28 10.50 -8.19 -1.06
N PHE A 29 10.29 -9.51 -1.13
CA PHE A 29 9.57 -10.15 -2.22
C PHE A 29 8.10 -9.73 -2.26
N GLU A 30 7.43 -9.65 -1.11
CA GLU A 30 6.04 -9.20 -1.00
C GLU A 30 5.87 -7.76 -1.52
N ARG A 31 6.77 -6.85 -1.10
CA ARG A 31 6.80 -5.46 -1.59
C ARG A 31 7.11 -5.37 -3.08
N LEU A 32 8.00 -6.22 -3.58
CA LEU A 32 8.32 -6.28 -5.01
C LEU A 32 7.12 -6.80 -5.83
N SER A 33 6.43 -7.83 -5.36
CA SER A 33 5.29 -8.43 -6.07
C SER A 33 4.04 -7.54 -6.05
N SER A 34 3.81 -6.84 -4.95
CA SER A 34 2.67 -5.92 -4.80
C SER A 34 2.93 -4.56 -5.46
N GLY A 35 4.19 -4.15 -5.55
CA GLY A 35 4.57 -2.78 -5.90
C GLY A 35 4.31 -1.76 -4.79
N PHE A 36 3.80 -2.18 -3.62
CA PHE A 36 3.53 -1.30 -2.50
C PHE A 36 4.57 -1.47 -1.39
N ARG A 37 5.00 -0.34 -0.83
CA ARG A 37 5.86 -0.33 0.36
C ARG A 37 5.12 -0.78 1.61
N ILE A 38 3.85 -0.39 1.75
CA ILE A 38 2.97 -0.73 2.87
C ILE A 38 1.92 -1.68 2.32
N ASN A 39 1.99 -2.96 2.68
CA ASN A 39 1.03 -3.97 2.23
C ASN A 39 -0.03 -4.26 3.30
N SER A 40 0.34 -4.06 4.56
CA SER A 40 -0.53 -4.32 5.70
C SER A 40 -0.41 -3.25 6.79
N ALA A 41 -1.38 -3.21 7.70
CA ALA A 41 -1.32 -2.34 8.88
C ALA A 41 -0.15 -2.70 9.82
N ALA A 42 0.38 -3.93 9.73
CA ALA A 42 1.55 -4.35 10.49
C ALA A 42 2.85 -3.72 9.96
N ASP A 43 2.91 -3.36 8.68
CA ASP A 43 4.06 -2.65 8.10
C ASP A 43 4.14 -1.20 8.59
N ASP A 44 3.01 -0.49 8.53
CA ASP A 44 2.89 0.93 8.90
C ASP A 44 1.41 1.32 9.02
N ALA A 45 0.83 1.19 10.22
CA ALA A 45 -0.58 1.48 10.45
C ALA A 45 -0.96 2.94 10.16
N ALA A 46 -0.08 3.89 10.53
CA ALA A 46 -0.32 5.32 10.30
C ALA A 46 -0.21 5.66 8.81
N GLY A 47 0.83 5.14 8.14
CA GLY A 47 1.02 5.32 6.71
C GLY A 47 -0.10 4.70 5.88
N LEU A 48 -0.60 3.52 6.27
CA LEU A 48 -1.76 2.89 5.65
C LEU A 48 -3.01 3.76 5.81
N GLN A 49 -3.33 4.21 7.03
CA GLN A 49 -4.50 5.05 7.29
C GLN A 49 -4.49 6.37 6.49
N ILE A 50 -3.31 7.01 6.39
CA ILE A 50 -3.17 8.22 5.58
C ILE A 50 -3.41 7.90 4.10
N THR A 51 -2.86 6.80 3.60
CA THR A 51 -3.03 6.36 2.21
C THR A 51 -4.49 6.05 1.88
N ASP A 52 -5.20 5.38 2.79
CA ASP A 52 -6.63 5.08 2.65
C ASP A 52 -7.48 6.36 2.62
N ARG A 53 -7.17 7.32 3.49
CA ARG A 53 -7.84 8.61 3.52
C ARG A 53 -7.61 9.39 2.21
N MET A 54 -6.38 9.40 1.70
CA MET A 54 -6.05 10.03 0.42
C MET A 54 -6.76 9.34 -0.75
N THR A 55 -6.77 8.00 -0.76
CA THR A 55 -7.47 7.22 -1.80
C THR A 55 -8.96 7.53 -1.81
N THR A 56 -9.59 7.59 -0.64
CA THR A 56 -11.01 7.96 -0.50
C THR A 56 -11.27 9.38 -1.02
N GLN A 57 -10.39 10.34 -0.69
CA GLN A 57 -10.49 11.71 -1.17
C GLN A 57 -10.37 11.78 -2.70
N ILE A 58 -9.41 11.06 -3.29
CA ILE A 58 -9.22 11.01 -4.75
C ILE A 58 -10.46 10.43 -5.43
N GLN A 59 -11.03 9.34 -4.90
CA GLN A 59 -12.26 8.75 -5.44
C GLN A 59 -13.44 9.73 -5.37
N GLY A 60 -13.58 10.45 -4.25
CA GLY A 60 -14.59 11.50 -4.09
C GLY A 60 -14.42 12.64 -5.10
N LEU A 61 -13.19 13.12 -5.30
CA LEU A 61 -12.89 14.16 -6.29
C LEU A 61 -13.18 13.68 -7.72
N ASN A 62 -12.85 12.43 -8.05
CA ASN A 62 -13.17 11.85 -9.36
C ASN A 62 -14.68 11.79 -9.62
N GLN A 63 -15.49 11.50 -8.60
CA GLN A 63 -16.94 11.58 -8.72
C GLN A 63 -17.42 13.03 -8.87
N ALA A 64 -16.84 13.97 -8.12
CA ALA A 64 -17.19 15.38 -8.24
C ALA A 64 -16.92 15.92 -9.66
N VAL A 65 -15.79 15.53 -10.27
CA VAL A 65 -15.47 15.87 -11.67
C VAL A 65 -16.50 15.30 -12.64
N ARG A 66 -16.91 14.03 -12.47
CA ARG A 66 -17.98 13.43 -13.29
C ARG A 66 -19.29 14.20 -13.17
N ASN A 67 -19.72 14.49 -11.94
CA ASN A 67 -20.94 15.25 -11.68
C ASN A 67 -20.89 16.65 -12.30
N ALA A 68 -19.73 17.31 -12.27
CA ALA A 68 -19.56 18.63 -12.89
C ALA A 68 -19.71 18.56 -14.42
N ASN A 69 -19.13 17.54 -15.06
CA ASN A 69 -19.29 17.33 -16.50
C ASN A 69 -20.76 17.05 -16.87
N ASP A 70 -21.47 16.24 -16.08
CA ASP A 70 -22.89 15.97 -16.29
C ASP A 70 -23.73 17.25 -16.18
N ALA A 71 -23.42 18.11 -15.19
CA ALA A 71 -24.08 19.41 -15.03
C ALA A 71 -23.79 20.35 -16.21
N ILE A 72 -22.57 20.35 -16.74
CA ILE A 72 -22.21 21.10 -17.95
C ILE A 72 -23.03 20.61 -19.14
N SER A 73 -23.07 19.29 -19.39
CA SER A 73 -23.85 18.72 -20.49
C SER A 73 -25.35 19.03 -20.38
N LEU A 74 -25.89 18.99 -19.16
CA LEU A 74 -27.28 19.38 -18.91
C LEU A 74 -27.52 20.85 -19.23
N THR A 75 -26.63 21.73 -18.79
CA THR A 75 -26.74 23.18 -19.02
C THR A 75 -26.63 23.50 -20.51
N GLN A 76 -25.69 22.89 -21.23
CA GLN A 76 -25.56 23.03 -22.68
C GLN A 76 -26.81 22.55 -23.43
N THR A 77 -27.42 21.45 -22.97
CA THR A 77 -28.68 20.96 -23.56
C THR A 77 -29.83 21.94 -23.31
N ALA A 78 -29.90 22.51 -22.10
CA ALA A 78 -30.90 23.51 -21.76
C ALA A 78 -30.71 24.82 -22.54
N GLU A 79 -29.48 25.31 -22.67
CA GLU A 79 -29.13 26.49 -23.49
C GLU A 79 -29.52 26.29 -24.95
N GLY A 80 -29.15 25.14 -25.54
CA GLY A 80 -29.52 24.84 -26.93
C GLY A 80 -31.03 24.78 -27.19
N ALA A 81 -31.82 24.33 -26.20
CA ALA A 81 -33.28 24.32 -26.29
C ALA A 81 -33.94 25.70 -26.07
N LEU A 82 -33.23 26.65 -25.47
CA LEU A 82 -33.70 28.04 -25.28
C LEU A 82 -33.35 28.94 -26.47
N ASP A 83 -32.30 28.59 -27.23
CA ASP A 83 -31.87 29.30 -28.44
C ASP A 83 -32.67 28.89 -29.70
N GLU A 84 -33.46 27.80 -29.63
CA GLU A 84 -34.48 27.41 -30.62
C GLU A 84 -35.82 28.14 -30.41
#